data_AF-A0AAV2HLJ6-F1
#
_entry.id   AF-A0AAV2HLJ6-F1
#
_cell.length_a   1.000
_cell.length_b   1.000
_cell.length_c   1.000
_cell.angle_alpha   90.00
_cell.angle_beta   90.00
_cell.angle_gamma   90.00
#
_symmetry.space_group_name_H-M   'P 1'
#
loop_
_entity.id
_entity.type
_entity.pdbx_description
1 polymer ?
#
loop_
_entity_poly.entity_id
_entity_poly.type
_entity_poly.pdbx_seq_one_letter_code
_entity_poly.pdbx_strand_id
1 'polypeptide(L)'
;MATTDTNPWLEVSKTYHVHQETLAYTQACLAMGSRPISELSIKEARAHALKFNITFNGSVPFDGEETEFTIPSPSNEEGVPVTIYAPNSRPDVPAILVYFHGGSLIMGSRKTHENSLKRISEQSGAIIVSVEYRLLPCEEDPLAPFNDAVAVTEWIMKFREAVGGARDSKIGVGGDSAGGQITCSVINDIHDLDFQVLIYPVTDFSCSLPSFQEFRKIPAFNTDALEWRFTITNPPIPDAGSNPRVNPSARLNLELSPPTLIVCAQLDPVRDACLEFANKLRSAGVEVKEVMIDAVPHGFFSVPGIFKTKAAEAFKHVSEFLQMF
;
A
#
# COMPACT_ATOMS: atom_id res chain seq x y z
N MET A 1 2.12 13.99 39.06
CA MET A 1 3.59 13.94 38.88
C MET A 1 3.85 14.17 37.40
N ALA A 2 4.75 15.09 37.08
CA ALA A 2 4.90 15.73 35.77
C ALA A 2 5.10 14.73 34.63
N THR A 3 4.16 14.66 33.68
CA THR A 3 4.43 14.10 32.36
C THR A 3 5.20 15.17 31.60
N THR A 4 6.53 15.07 31.57
CA THR A 4 7.32 15.88 30.65
C THR A 4 6.78 15.64 29.25
N ASP A 5 6.32 16.72 28.64
CA ASP A 5 5.79 16.89 27.29
C ASP A 5 6.91 16.65 26.26
N THR A 6 7.53 15.47 26.30
CA THR A 6 8.65 15.13 25.43
C THR A 6 8.08 14.85 24.05
N ASN A 7 8.29 15.79 23.12
CA ASN A 7 8.02 15.61 21.70
C ASN A 7 8.62 14.25 21.25
N PRO A 8 7.81 13.24 20.88
CA PRO A 8 8.32 11.91 20.52
C PRO A 8 9.18 11.93 19.26
N TRP A 9 9.13 13.03 18.49
CA TRP A 9 9.93 13.27 17.29
C TRP A 9 11.18 14.11 17.54
N LEU A 10 11.55 14.42 18.79
CA LEU A 10 12.64 15.35 19.12
C LEU A 10 13.95 15.04 18.39
N GLU A 11 14.35 13.76 18.35
CA GLU A 11 15.58 13.35 17.66
C GLU A 11 15.49 13.52 16.15
N VAL A 12 14.35 13.17 15.54
CA VAL A 12 14.09 13.34 14.10
C VAL A 12 14.07 14.83 13.73
N SER A 13 13.49 15.67 14.59
CA SER A 13 13.40 17.12 14.39
C SER A 13 14.76 17.85 14.40
N LYS A 14 15.85 17.18 14.77
CA LYS A 14 17.22 17.75 14.65
C LYS A 14 17.69 17.80 13.19
N THR A 15 17.17 16.92 12.34
CA THR A 15 17.59 16.78 10.95
C THR A 15 16.45 17.09 9.97
N TYR A 16 15.22 16.72 10.31
CA TYR A 16 14.07 16.83 9.42
C TYR A 16 12.99 17.75 9.97
N HIS A 17 12.29 18.42 9.05
CA HIS A 17 11.00 18.99 9.38
C HIS A 17 10.01 17.85 9.66
N VAL A 18 9.24 17.99 10.74
CA VAL A 18 8.15 17.06 11.09
C VAL A 18 6.84 17.81 10.97
N HIS A 19 5.95 17.34 10.09
CA HIS A 19 4.71 18.03 9.80
C HIS A 19 3.76 18.02 11.01
N GLN A 20 2.91 19.04 11.15
CA GLN A 20 1.94 19.08 12.27
C GLN A 20 0.97 17.90 12.23
N GLU A 21 0.59 17.42 11.04
CA GLU A 21 -0.23 16.21 10.90
C GLU A 21 0.50 14.94 11.36
N THR A 22 1.83 14.89 11.24
CA THR A 22 2.66 13.80 11.78
C THR A 22 2.67 13.81 13.32
N LEU A 23 2.75 15.00 13.93
CA LEU A 23 2.62 15.14 15.38
C LEU A 23 1.23 14.70 15.84
N ALA A 24 0.18 15.15 15.14
CA ALA A 24 -1.21 14.76 15.42
C ALA A 24 -1.43 13.25 15.27
N TYR A 25 -0.81 12.61 14.28
CA TYR A 25 -0.84 11.15 14.12
C TYR A 25 -0.30 10.43 15.36
N THR A 26 0.88 10.82 15.83
CA THR A 26 1.45 10.20 17.04
C THR A 26 0.65 10.50 18.31
N GLN A 27 0.07 11.69 18.44
CA GLN A 27 -0.85 12.00 19.53
C GLN A 27 -2.11 11.13 19.49
N ALA A 28 -2.66 10.89 18.29
CA ALA A 28 -3.80 10.01 18.10
C ALA A 28 -3.48 8.55 18.47
N CYS A 29 -2.31 8.04 18.10
CA CYS A 29 -1.82 6.73 18.54
C CYS A 29 -1.74 6.65 20.07
N LEU A 30 -1.12 7.65 20.72
CA LEU A 30 -1.02 7.68 22.19
C LEU A 30 -2.39 7.73 22.87
N ALA A 31 -3.32 8.56 22.36
CA ALA A 31 -4.68 8.68 22.89
C ALA A 31 -5.48 7.38 22.74
N MET A 32 -5.21 6.59 21.70
CA MET A 32 -5.81 5.26 21.51
C MET A 32 -5.12 4.15 22.30
N GLY A 33 -4.07 4.45 23.06
CA GLY A 33 -3.25 3.45 23.75
C GLY A 33 -2.60 2.48 22.76
N SER A 34 -2.26 2.94 21.55
CA SER A 34 -1.53 2.15 20.56
C SER A 34 -0.19 1.71 21.15
N ARG A 35 0.09 0.42 20.99
CA ARG A 35 1.36 -0.20 21.39
C ARG A 35 2.13 -0.59 20.14
N PRO A 36 3.47 -0.72 20.22
CA PRO A 36 4.24 -1.27 19.12
C PRO A 36 3.63 -2.60 18.66
N ILE A 37 3.50 -2.78 17.34
CA ILE A 37 2.89 -3.97 16.74
C ILE A 37 3.59 -5.26 17.21
N SER A 38 4.89 -5.18 17.48
CA SER A 38 5.72 -6.26 17.99
C SER A 38 5.33 -6.77 19.38
N GLU A 39 4.53 -6.02 20.13
CA GLU A 39 4.05 -6.41 21.45
C GLU A 39 2.59 -6.90 21.48
N LEU A 40 1.95 -6.99 20.31
CA LEU A 40 0.57 -7.44 20.16
C LEU A 40 0.54 -8.87 19.62
N SER A 41 -0.46 -9.65 20.03
CA SER A 41 -0.84 -10.84 19.26
C SER A 41 -1.36 -10.42 17.87
N ILE A 42 -1.29 -11.31 16.89
CA ILE A 42 -1.81 -11.04 15.53
C ILE A 42 -3.30 -10.62 15.58
N LYS A 43 -4.10 -11.25 16.45
CA LYS A 43 -5.52 -10.91 16.62
C LYS A 43 -5.70 -9.49 17.16
N GLU A 44 -4.93 -9.09 18.16
CA GLU A 44 -4.96 -7.73 18.70
C GLU A 44 -4.47 -6.71 17.67
N ALA A 45 -3.41 -7.04 16.94
CA ALA A 45 -2.87 -6.19 15.88
C ALA A 45 -3.92 -5.93 14.78
N ARG A 46 -4.62 -6.98 14.30
CA ARG A 46 -5.71 -6.87 13.32
C ARG A 46 -6.86 -6.00 13.84
N ALA A 47 -7.34 -6.27 15.05
CA ALA A 47 -8.44 -5.52 15.66
C ALA A 47 -8.08 -4.05 15.90
N HIS A 48 -6.86 -3.78 16.37
CA HIS A 48 -6.35 -2.44 16.60
C HIS A 48 -6.22 -1.66 15.30
N ALA A 49 -5.61 -2.25 14.26
CA ALA A 49 -5.43 -1.61 12.96
C ALA A 49 -6.78 -1.27 12.30
N LEU A 50 -7.75 -2.18 12.35
CA LEU A 50 -9.09 -1.93 11.84
C LEU A 50 -9.75 -0.75 12.58
N LYS A 51 -9.74 -0.78 13.92
CA LYS A 51 -10.31 0.28 14.74
C LYS A 51 -9.63 1.62 14.48
N PHE A 52 -8.30 1.64 14.46
CA PHE A 52 -7.51 2.86 14.27
C PHE A 52 -7.78 3.47 12.89
N ASN A 53 -7.68 2.68 11.82
CA ASN A 53 -7.92 3.19 10.47
C ASN A 53 -9.36 3.67 10.32
N ILE A 54 -10.39 2.90 10.71
CA ILE A 54 -11.78 3.38 10.62
C ILE A 54 -11.99 4.69 11.39
N THR A 55 -11.40 4.83 12.58
CA THR A 55 -11.51 6.06 13.38
C THR A 55 -10.91 7.27 12.68
N PHE A 56 -9.81 7.07 11.93
CA PHE A 56 -9.01 8.16 11.36
C PHE A 56 -9.00 8.20 9.82
N ASN A 57 -9.80 7.38 9.15
CA ASN A 57 -9.97 7.40 7.69
C ASN A 57 -10.82 8.62 7.25
N GLY A 58 -11.38 9.36 8.20
CA GLY A 58 -12.25 10.50 7.95
C GLY A 58 -13.63 10.09 7.42
N SER A 59 -14.33 11.03 6.80
CA SER A 59 -15.57 10.79 6.07
C SER A 59 -15.48 11.48 4.71
N VAL A 60 -15.98 10.82 3.67
CA VAL A 60 -15.94 11.29 2.29
C VAL A 60 -17.31 11.03 1.67
N PRO A 61 -18.06 12.06 1.23
CA PRO A 61 -19.17 11.81 0.32
C PRO A 61 -18.59 11.24 -0.97
N PHE A 62 -19.11 10.11 -1.43
CA PHE A 62 -18.67 9.48 -2.68
C PHE A 62 -19.80 9.58 -3.70
N ASP A 63 -19.57 10.33 -4.78
CA ASP A 63 -20.48 10.46 -5.92
C ASP A 63 -20.18 9.36 -6.95
N GLY A 64 -20.68 8.16 -6.67
CA GLY A 64 -20.47 6.99 -7.50
C GLY A 64 -21.14 5.74 -6.94
N GLU A 65 -20.83 4.60 -7.56
CA GLU A 65 -21.33 3.29 -7.18
C GLU A 65 -20.26 2.53 -6.37
N GLU A 66 -20.68 1.97 -5.24
CA GLU A 66 -19.90 1.01 -4.46
C GLU A 66 -20.54 -0.38 -4.61
N THR A 67 -19.82 -1.32 -5.22
CA THR A 67 -20.32 -2.68 -5.43
C THR A 67 -19.38 -3.69 -4.79
N GLU A 68 -19.94 -4.61 -3.99
CA GLU A 68 -19.19 -5.77 -3.51
C GLU A 68 -19.32 -6.92 -4.50
N PHE A 69 -18.21 -7.58 -4.78
CA PHE A 69 -18.13 -8.69 -5.72
C PHE A 69 -17.14 -9.73 -5.21
N THR A 70 -17.37 -11.01 -5.51
CA THR A 70 -16.42 -12.08 -5.17
C THR A 70 -15.84 -12.63 -6.47
N ILE A 71 -14.53 -12.46 -6.65
CA ILE A 71 -13.83 -12.94 -7.83
C ILE A 71 -13.46 -14.41 -7.65
N PRO A 72 -13.85 -15.31 -8.58
CA PRO A 72 -13.40 -16.70 -8.54
C PRO A 72 -11.88 -16.79 -8.59
N SER A 73 -11.30 -17.63 -7.75
CA SER A 73 -9.85 -17.85 -7.72
C SER A 73 -9.51 -19.34 -7.68
N PRO A 74 -8.55 -19.81 -8.50
CA PRO A 74 -8.07 -21.19 -8.41
C PRO A 74 -7.29 -21.44 -7.10
N SER A 75 -6.80 -20.41 -6.42
CA SER A 75 -6.07 -20.51 -5.16
C SER A 75 -6.96 -20.43 -3.92
N ASN A 76 -8.25 -20.15 -4.09
CA ASN A 76 -9.22 -19.95 -3.02
C ASN A 76 -10.64 -20.33 -3.49
N GLU A 77 -11.15 -21.46 -3.00
CA GLU A 77 -12.46 -22.00 -3.39
C GLU A 77 -13.63 -21.04 -3.10
N GLU A 78 -13.52 -20.25 -2.03
CA GLU A 78 -14.53 -19.23 -1.65
C GLU A 78 -14.46 -17.97 -2.52
N GLY A 79 -13.44 -17.86 -3.37
CA GLY A 79 -13.12 -16.66 -4.14
C GLY A 79 -12.54 -15.54 -3.29
N VAL A 80 -12.16 -14.45 -3.95
CA VAL A 80 -11.53 -13.27 -3.33
C VAL A 80 -12.53 -12.11 -3.33
N PRO A 81 -12.99 -11.64 -2.15
CA PRO A 81 -13.88 -10.49 -2.08
C PRO A 81 -13.18 -9.22 -2.56
N VAL A 82 -13.91 -8.39 -3.30
CA VAL A 82 -13.49 -7.06 -3.75
C VAL A 82 -14.59 -6.03 -3.49
N THR A 83 -14.20 -4.77 -3.30
CA THR A 83 -15.11 -3.62 -3.43
C THR A 83 -14.69 -2.83 -4.65
N ILE A 84 -15.64 -2.54 -5.53
CA ILE A 84 -15.46 -1.72 -6.71
C ILE A 84 -15.99 -0.32 -6.38
N TYR A 85 -15.14 0.68 -6.53
CA TYR A 85 -15.51 2.10 -6.48
C TYR A 85 -15.51 2.64 -7.91
N ALA A 86 -16.70 2.92 -8.44
CA ALA A 86 -16.87 3.46 -9.78
C ALA A 86 -17.49 4.87 -9.69
N PRO A 87 -16.73 5.94 -9.99
CA PRO A 87 -17.21 7.30 -9.78
C PRO A 87 -18.18 7.68 -10.90
N ASN A 88 -19.15 8.55 -10.63
CA ASN A 88 -20.06 9.07 -11.65
C ASN A 88 -19.36 10.02 -12.63
N SER A 89 -18.21 10.58 -12.24
CA SER A 89 -17.34 11.40 -13.07
C SER A 89 -16.49 10.61 -14.07
N ARG A 90 -16.58 9.27 -14.09
CA ARG A 90 -15.76 8.42 -14.96
C ARG A 90 -16.00 8.71 -16.45
N PRO A 91 -14.96 8.67 -17.29
CA PRO A 91 -15.13 8.75 -18.74
C PRO A 91 -15.76 7.45 -19.29
N ASP A 92 -16.14 7.47 -20.58
CA ASP A 92 -16.69 6.28 -21.26
C ASP A 92 -15.72 5.08 -21.26
N VAL A 93 -14.41 5.36 -21.25
CA VAL A 93 -13.34 4.36 -21.16
C VAL A 93 -12.47 4.69 -19.94
N PRO A 94 -12.84 4.25 -18.73
CA PRO A 94 -12.08 4.56 -17.52
C PRO A 94 -10.86 3.65 -17.37
N ALA A 95 -9.78 4.17 -16.81
CA ALA A 95 -8.72 3.34 -16.25
C ALA A 95 -9.26 2.49 -15.07
N ILE A 96 -8.65 1.33 -14.85
CA ILE A 96 -8.98 0.41 -13.76
C ILE A 96 -7.72 0.17 -12.94
N LEU A 97 -7.77 0.50 -11.65
CA LEU A 97 -6.71 0.21 -10.69
C LEU A 97 -7.15 -0.92 -9.76
N VAL A 98 -6.50 -2.09 -9.88
CA VAL A 98 -6.61 -3.17 -8.90
C VAL A 98 -5.71 -2.81 -7.71
N TYR A 99 -6.33 -2.56 -6.55
CA TYR A 99 -5.65 -2.02 -5.38
C TYR A 99 -5.49 -3.05 -4.26
N PHE A 100 -4.26 -3.23 -3.79
CA PHE A 100 -3.91 -4.08 -2.66
C PHE A 100 -3.59 -3.20 -1.45
N HIS A 101 -4.35 -3.40 -0.36
CA HIS A 101 -4.18 -2.59 0.84
C HIS A 101 -2.86 -2.87 1.58
N GLY A 102 -2.31 -1.86 2.24
CA GLY A 102 -1.23 -2.01 3.21
C GLY A 102 -1.67 -2.68 4.51
N GLY A 103 -0.71 -2.90 5.42
CA GLY A 103 -0.95 -3.59 6.70
C GLY A 103 -0.04 -4.79 6.94
N SER A 104 1.21 -4.71 6.49
CA SER A 104 2.24 -5.70 6.82
C SER A 104 1.94 -7.16 6.37
N LEU A 105 0.97 -7.39 5.48
CA LEU A 105 0.38 -8.70 5.14
C LEU A 105 -0.35 -9.38 6.32
N ILE A 106 -0.38 -8.78 7.50
CA ILE A 106 -0.91 -9.38 8.74
C ILE A 106 -2.24 -8.72 9.14
N MET A 107 -2.47 -7.49 8.70
CA MET A 107 -3.60 -6.63 9.03
C MET A 107 -4.03 -5.80 7.82
N GLY A 108 -5.06 -4.98 8.01
CA GLY A 108 -5.69 -4.23 6.92
C GLY A 108 -6.90 -4.97 6.37
N SER A 109 -7.66 -4.26 5.55
CA SER A 109 -8.81 -4.75 4.80
C SER A 109 -9.26 -3.69 3.79
N ARG A 110 -10.20 -4.02 2.89
CA ARG A 110 -10.83 -3.02 2.01
C ARG A 110 -11.38 -1.82 2.81
N LYS A 111 -11.98 -2.09 3.98
CA LYS A 111 -12.57 -1.06 4.86
C LYS A 111 -11.54 -0.10 5.46
N THR A 112 -10.31 -0.57 5.70
CA THR A 112 -9.25 0.32 6.23
C THR A 112 -8.79 1.37 5.23
N HIS A 113 -8.97 1.15 3.92
CA HIS A 113 -8.50 2.05 2.85
C HIS A 113 -9.64 2.73 2.09
N GLU A 114 -10.90 2.41 2.43
CA GLU A 114 -12.12 2.83 1.71
C GLU A 114 -12.13 4.30 1.32
N ASN A 115 -11.93 5.24 2.25
CA ASN A 115 -12.03 6.67 1.93
C ASN A 115 -10.85 7.22 1.13
N SER A 116 -9.64 6.67 1.29
CA SER A 116 -8.51 7.02 0.42
C SER A 116 -8.82 6.62 -1.03
N LEU A 117 -9.33 5.40 -1.22
CA LEU A 117 -9.66 4.88 -2.55
C LEU A 117 -10.85 5.59 -3.20
N LYS A 118 -11.90 5.91 -2.43
CA LYS A 118 -13.02 6.74 -2.91
C LYS A 118 -12.55 8.10 -3.42
N ARG A 119 -11.68 8.79 -2.68
CA ARG A 119 -11.11 10.08 -3.09
C ARG A 119 -10.30 9.97 -4.38
N ILE A 120 -9.45 8.95 -4.48
CA ILE A 120 -8.63 8.73 -5.69
C ILE A 120 -9.52 8.43 -6.89
N SER A 121 -10.54 7.58 -6.70
CA SER A 121 -11.53 7.24 -7.72
C SER A 121 -12.23 8.49 -8.25
N GLU A 122 -12.83 9.31 -7.37
CA GLU A 122 -13.53 10.54 -7.78
C GLU A 122 -12.60 11.55 -8.48
N GLN A 123 -11.38 11.74 -7.94
CA GLN A 123 -10.42 12.70 -8.48
C GLN A 123 -9.85 12.28 -9.84
N SER A 124 -9.67 10.98 -10.05
CA SER A 124 -9.10 10.45 -11.29
C SER A 124 -10.15 10.12 -12.36
N GLY A 125 -11.38 9.85 -11.97
CA GLY A 125 -12.39 9.20 -12.83
C GLY A 125 -12.13 7.71 -13.04
N ALA A 126 -11.10 7.13 -12.41
CA ALA A 126 -10.77 5.71 -12.54
C ALA A 126 -11.65 4.83 -11.65
N ILE A 127 -11.88 3.61 -12.12
CA ILE A 127 -12.49 2.54 -11.34
C ILE A 127 -11.41 1.94 -10.44
N ILE A 128 -11.71 1.84 -9.14
CA ILE A 128 -10.79 1.26 -8.16
C ILE A 128 -11.36 -0.06 -7.66
N VAL A 129 -10.65 -1.16 -7.86
CA VAL A 129 -11.01 -2.50 -7.38
C VAL A 129 -10.17 -2.82 -6.14
N SER A 130 -10.73 -2.58 -4.96
CA SER A 130 -10.08 -2.84 -3.66
C SER A 130 -10.19 -4.31 -3.28
N VAL A 131 -9.04 -4.99 -3.10
CA VAL A 131 -8.97 -6.44 -2.95
C VAL A 131 -8.84 -6.87 -1.49
N GLU A 132 -9.66 -7.82 -1.05
CA GLU A 132 -9.58 -8.46 0.27
C GLU A 132 -8.79 -9.78 0.18
N TYR A 133 -7.48 -9.67 -0.05
CA TYR A 133 -6.59 -10.83 -0.14
C TYR A 133 -6.42 -11.51 1.23
N ARG A 134 -6.11 -12.82 1.24
CA ARG A 134 -5.86 -13.56 2.50
C ARG A 134 -4.60 -13.05 3.21
N LEU A 135 -4.71 -12.82 4.52
CA LEU A 135 -3.60 -12.34 5.36
C LEU A 135 -2.73 -13.48 5.89
N LEU A 136 -1.46 -13.16 6.15
CA LEU A 136 -0.52 -14.03 6.84
C LEU A 136 -0.66 -13.94 8.37
N PRO A 137 -0.22 -14.98 9.11
CA PRO A 137 0.17 -16.29 8.59
C PRO A 137 -1.04 -17.08 8.05
N CYS A 138 -0.81 -17.85 6.99
CA CYS A 138 -1.76 -18.80 6.42
C CYS A 138 -1.07 -20.17 6.36
N GLU A 139 -1.52 -21.13 7.17
CA GLU A 139 -0.84 -22.43 7.32
C GLU A 139 -0.94 -23.29 6.05
N GLU A 140 -2.05 -23.18 5.33
CA GLU A 140 -2.32 -23.99 4.14
C GLU A 140 -1.62 -23.45 2.88
N ASP A 141 -1.46 -22.12 2.77
CA ASP A 141 -0.81 -21.46 1.63
C ASP A 141 0.03 -20.25 2.09
N PRO A 142 1.35 -20.41 2.26
CA PRO A 142 2.26 -19.31 2.61
C PRO A 142 2.32 -18.18 1.57
N LEU A 143 1.84 -18.41 0.34
CA LEU A 143 1.78 -17.43 -0.74
C LEU A 143 0.36 -16.91 -0.98
N ALA A 144 -0.60 -17.24 -0.12
CA ALA A 144 -2.01 -16.85 -0.23
C ALA A 144 -2.25 -15.39 -0.66
N PRO A 145 -1.68 -14.35 -0.02
CA PRO A 145 -1.91 -12.96 -0.43
C PRO A 145 -1.46 -12.68 -1.88
N PHE A 146 -0.35 -13.27 -2.30
CA PHE A 146 0.24 -13.06 -3.62
C PHE A 146 -0.56 -13.82 -4.70
N ASN A 147 -0.97 -15.06 -4.39
CA ASN A 147 -1.79 -15.87 -5.28
C ASN A 147 -3.17 -15.24 -5.50
N ASP A 148 -3.80 -14.74 -4.43
CA ASP A 148 -5.10 -14.05 -4.53
C ASP A 148 -5.01 -12.79 -5.38
N ALA A 149 -3.92 -12.02 -5.23
CA ALA A 149 -3.69 -10.80 -5.99
C ALA A 149 -3.49 -11.08 -7.50
N VAL A 150 -2.73 -12.11 -7.85
CA VAL A 150 -2.55 -12.56 -9.24
C VAL A 150 -3.89 -13.00 -9.82
N ALA A 151 -4.62 -13.88 -9.12
CA ALA A 151 -5.90 -14.41 -9.59
C ALA A 151 -6.94 -13.30 -9.84
N VAL A 152 -7.04 -12.33 -8.92
CA VAL A 152 -7.92 -11.17 -9.09
C VAL A 152 -7.51 -10.34 -10.31
N THR A 153 -6.21 -10.07 -10.45
CA THR A 153 -5.71 -9.25 -11.56
C THR A 153 -5.98 -9.90 -12.91
N GLU A 154 -5.65 -11.19 -13.07
CA GLU A 154 -5.92 -11.95 -14.30
C GLU A 154 -7.41 -11.97 -14.64
N TRP A 155 -8.28 -12.15 -13.63
CA TRP A 155 -9.71 -12.16 -13.84
C TRP A 155 -10.21 -10.79 -14.33
N ILE A 156 -9.75 -9.70 -13.73
CA ILE A 156 -10.12 -8.33 -14.15
C ILE A 156 -9.61 -8.03 -15.56
N MET A 157 -8.39 -8.47 -15.92
CA MET A 157 -7.86 -8.31 -17.27
C MET A 157 -8.74 -9.00 -18.32
N LYS A 158 -9.30 -10.16 -17.98
CA LYS A 158 -10.19 -10.91 -18.86
C LYS A 158 -11.63 -10.37 -18.89
N PHE A 159 -12.13 -9.86 -17.77
CA PHE A 159 -13.54 -9.52 -17.55
C PHE A 159 -13.77 -8.09 -17.07
N ARG A 160 -12.99 -7.12 -17.57
CA ARG A 160 -13.04 -5.71 -17.14
C ARG A 160 -14.42 -5.04 -17.18
N GLU A 161 -15.29 -5.46 -18.10
CA GLU A 161 -16.68 -4.98 -18.16
C GLU A 161 -17.51 -5.38 -16.92
N ALA A 162 -17.17 -6.49 -16.27
CA ALA A 162 -17.84 -6.94 -15.05
C ALA A 162 -17.59 -6.04 -13.83
N VAL A 163 -16.58 -5.16 -13.90
CA VAL A 163 -16.33 -4.13 -12.88
C VAL A 163 -16.67 -2.73 -13.34
N GLY A 164 -17.41 -2.59 -14.45
CA GLY A 164 -17.84 -1.31 -15.00
C GLY A 164 -16.84 -0.65 -15.97
N GLY A 165 -15.77 -1.37 -16.36
CA GLY A 165 -14.84 -0.93 -17.39
C GLY A 165 -15.38 -1.08 -18.81
N ALA A 166 -14.62 -0.60 -19.79
CA ALA A 166 -14.85 -0.80 -21.21
C ALA A 166 -13.78 -1.72 -21.80
N ARG A 167 -14.01 -2.26 -23.01
CA ARG A 167 -13.07 -3.15 -23.71
C ARG A 167 -11.65 -2.58 -23.78
N ASP A 168 -11.53 -1.28 -24.04
CA ASP A 168 -10.25 -0.59 -24.21
C ASP A 168 -9.74 0.08 -22.92
N SER A 169 -10.42 -0.15 -21.78
CA SER A 169 -9.99 0.35 -20.47
C SER A 169 -8.59 -0.14 -20.15
N LYS A 170 -7.74 0.79 -19.75
CA LYS A 170 -6.38 0.52 -19.28
C LYS A 170 -6.41 -0.06 -17.87
N ILE A 171 -5.62 -1.09 -17.63
CA ILE A 171 -5.61 -1.83 -16.37
C ILE A 171 -4.24 -1.75 -15.75
N GLY A 172 -4.19 -1.30 -14.51
CA GLY A 172 -3.00 -1.32 -13.69
C GLY A 172 -3.26 -1.87 -12.32
N VAL A 173 -2.16 -2.03 -11.59
CA VAL A 173 -2.13 -2.56 -10.22
C VAL A 173 -1.49 -1.55 -9.31
N GLY A 174 -1.87 -1.55 -8.04
CA GLY A 174 -1.21 -0.69 -7.08
C GLY A 174 -1.51 -1.04 -5.65
N GLY A 175 -0.78 -0.40 -4.75
CA GLY A 175 -0.93 -0.65 -3.34
C GLY A 175 0.10 0.11 -2.52
N ASP A 176 -0.17 0.16 -1.23
CA ASP A 176 0.67 0.85 -0.27
C ASP A 176 1.39 -0.13 0.66
N SER A 177 2.63 0.17 1.04
CA SER A 177 3.41 -0.64 1.98
C SER A 177 3.51 -2.12 1.52
N ALA A 178 2.96 -3.05 2.31
CA ALA A 178 2.80 -4.46 1.94
C ALA A 178 1.93 -4.69 0.70
N GLY A 179 0.94 -3.82 0.43
CA GLY A 179 0.20 -3.82 -0.83
C GLY A 179 1.07 -3.42 -2.02
N GLY A 180 2.04 -2.53 -1.82
CA GLY A 180 3.06 -2.22 -2.82
C GLY A 180 4.01 -3.41 -3.08
N GLN A 181 4.31 -4.20 -2.05
CA GLN A 181 5.03 -5.47 -2.20
C GLN A 181 4.21 -6.49 -3.02
N ILE A 182 2.91 -6.63 -2.72
CA ILE A 182 1.99 -7.47 -3.52
C ILE A 182 1.93 -6.98 -4.96
N THR A 183 1.85 -5.67 -5.19
CA THR A 183 1.86 -5.07 -6.53
C THR A 183 3.09 -5.53 -7.33
N CYS A 184 4.28 -5.48 -6.71
CA CYS A 184 5.51 -5.95 -7.35
C CYS A 184 5.48 -7.47 -7.64
N SER A 185 4.86 -8.27 -6.75
CA SER A 185 4.63 -9.70 -6.99
C SER A 185 3.73 -9.94 -8.19
N VAL A 186 2.64 -9.17 -8.34
CA VAL A 186 1.72 -9.35 -9.47
C VAL A 186 2.45 -9.08 -10.78
N ILE A 187 3.27 -8.04 -10.83
CA ILE A 187 4.04 -7.68 -12.04
C ILE A 187 5.16 -8.70 -12.33
N ASN A 188 5.56 -9.50 -11.34
CA ASN A 188 6.48 -10.61 -11.56
C ASN A 188 5.82 -11.73 -12.37
N ASP A 189 4.51 -11.92 -12.20
CA ASP A 189 3.77 -13.03 -12.82
C ASP A 189 2.94 -12.56 -14.05
N ILE A 190 2.59 -11.27 -14.12
CA ILE A 190 1.76 -10.64 -15.17
C ILE A 190 2.54 -9.48 -15.81
N HIS A 191 2.60 -9.43 -17.14
CA HIS A 191 3.49 -8.51 -17.88
C HIS A 191 2.77 -7.54 -18.82
N ASP A 192 1.48 -7.74 -19.06
CA ASP A 192 0.64 -6.97 -19.99
C ASP A 192 -0.27 -5.96 -19.26
N LEU A 193 0.19 -5.46 -18.11
CA LEU A 193 -0.43 -4.36 -17.38
C LEU A 193 -0.05 -3.02 -18.01
N ASP A 194 -0.96 -2.04 -17.98
CA ASP A 194 -0.74 -0.73 -18.58
C ASP A 194 0.02 0.24 -17.66
N PHE A 195 -0.12 0.08 -16.34
CA PHE A 195 0.56 0.93 -15.34
C PHE A 195 0.67 0.24 -13.97
N GLN A 196 1.55 0.77 -13.11
CA GLN A 196 1.61 0.40 -11.69
C GLN A 196 1.74 1.61 -10.75
N VAL A 197 1.12 1.53 -9.58
CA VAL A 197 1.19 2.56 -8.52
C VAL A 197 1.75 1.95 -7.23
N LEU A 198 2.93 2.38 -6.84
CA LEU A 198 3.62 1.93 -5.63
C LEU A 198 3.66 3.06 -4.60
N ILE A 199 3.01 2.86 -3.46
CA ILE A 199 3.00 3.85 -2.38
C ILE A 199 3.86 3.29 -1.24
N TYR A 200 5.02 3.90 -1.00
CA TYR A 200 6.07 3.50 -0.05
C TYR A 200 6.24 1.96 0.03
N PRO A 201 6.43 1.27 -1.12
CA PRO A 201 6.39 -0.18 -1.18
C PRO A 201 7.50 -0.82 -0.31
N VAL A 202 7.20 -1.99 0.27
CA VAL A 202 8.27 -2.82 0.86
C VAL A 202 8.94 -3.62 -0.26
N THR A 203 10.15 -3.22 -0.63
CA THR A 203 10.87 -3.77 -1.79
C THR A 203 12.14 -4.55 -1.43
N ASP A 204 12.65 -4.39 -0.21
CA ASP A 204 13.90 -5.01 0.24
C ASP A 204 13.73 -5.66 1.62
N PHE A 205 14.18 -6.90 1.74
CA PHE A 205 14.20 -7.68 2.99
C PHE A 205 15.54 -7.61 3.73
N SER A 206 16.57 -7.03 3.12
CA SER A 206 17.91 -6.96 3.72
C SER A 206 18.01 -5.97 4.88
N CYS A 207 17.15 -4.93 4.88
CA CYS A 207 17.18 -3.82 5.83
C CYS A 207 18.56 -3.14 5.93
N SER A 208 19.34 -3.10 4.83
CA SER A 208 20.75 -2.67 4.85
C SER A 208 20.98 -1.20 4.46
N LEU A 209 19.99 -0.53 3.87
CA LEU A 209 20.06 0.86 3.43
C LEU A 209 20.05 1.88 4.59
N PRO A 210 20.58 3.11 4.38
CA PRO A 210 20.71 4.12 5.44
C PRO A 210 19.39 4.46 6.16
N SER A 211 18.28 4.61 5.44
CA SER A 211 16.97 4.92 6.03
C SER A 211 16.52 3.91 7.11
N PHE A 212 16.93 2.64 7.01
CA PHE A 212 16.61 1.65 8.03
C PHE A 212 17.30 1.93 9.38
N GLN A 213 18.52 2.48 9.38
CA GLN A 213 19.17 2.89 10.62
C GLN A 213 18.67 4.25 11.09
N GLU A 214 18.49 5.17 10.15
CA GLU A 214 18.01 6.53 10.40
C GLU A 214 16.63 6.54 11.08
N PHE A 215 15.73 5.65 10.66
CA PHE A 215 14.36 5.57 11.16
C PHE A 215 14.07 4.34 12.02
N ARG A 216 15.11 3.78 12.67
CA ARG A 216 14.98 2.52 13.41
C ARG A 216 13.95 2.53 14.53
N LYS A 217 13.82 3.68 15.23
CA LYS A 217 12.99 3.83 16.44
C LYS A 217 12.11 5.08 16.42
N ILE A 218 11.76 5.59 15.25
CA ILE A 218 10.83 6.71 15.16
C ILE A 218 9.45 6.33 15.73
N PRO A 219 8.66 7.29 16.24
CA PRO A 219 7.39 7.03 16.91
C PRO A 219 6.23 6.71 15.93
N ALA A 220 6.54 6.17 14.77
CA ALA A 220 5.61 5.64 13.78
C ALA A 220 6.08 4.23 13.37
N PHE A 221 5.60 3.70 12.24
CA PHE A 221 6.21 2.48 11.68
C PHE A 221 7.71 2.71 11.45
N ASN A 222 8.51 1.74 11.90
CA ASN A 222 9.95 1.87 12.01
C ASN A 222 10.63 0.53 11.70
N THR A 223 11.96 0.53 11.62
CA THR A 223 12.71 -0.67 11.22
C THR A 223 12.53 -1.84 12.20
N ASP A 224 12.45 -1.59 13.50
CA ASP A 224 12.21 -2.66 14.48
C ASP A 224 10.83 -3.33 14.22
N ALA A 225 9.81 -2.56 13.84
CA ALA A 225 8.49 -3.08 13.46
C ALA A 225 8.53 -3.85 12.12
N LEU A 226 9.33 -3.41 11.14
CA LEU A 226 9.52 -4.10 9.87
C LEU A 226 10.25 -5.44 10.04
N GLU A 227 11.35 -5.46 10.80
CA GLU A 227 12.09 -6.68 11.13
C GLU A 227 11.19 -7.67 11.88
N TRP A 228 10.41 -7.20 12.86
CA TRP A 228 9.41 -8.03 13.54
C TRP A 228 8.39 -8.64 12.57
N ARG A 229 7.84 -7.85 11.63
CA ARG A 229 6.94 -8.34 10.59
C ARG A 229 7.60 -9.48 9.80
N PHE A 230 8.87 -9.34 9.42
CA PHE A 230 9.57 -10.38 8.68
C PHE A 230 9.73 -11.67 9.47
N THR A 231 9.86 -11.62 10.80
CA THR A 231 9.86 -12.85 11.63
C THR A 231 8.55 -13.64 11.60
N ILE A 232 7.45 -13.01 11.18
CA ILE A 232 6.13 -13.65 11.05
C ILE A 232 5.88 -14.09 9.61
N THR A 233 6.20 -13.23 8.64
CA THR A 233 5.75 -13.40 7.24
C THR A 233 6.71 -14.19 6.37
N ASN A 234 8.03 -14.16 6.64
CA ASN A 234 9.04 -14.76 5.77
C ASN A 234 9.34 -16.24 6.08
N PRO A 235 9.37 -16.73 7.34
CA PRO A 235 9.73 -18.12 7.63
C PRO A 235 8.93 -19.21 6.89
N PRO A 236 7.61 -19.08 6.65
CA PRO A 236 6.87 -20.12 5.93
C PRO A 236 7.11 -20.09 4.40
N ILE A 237 7.83 -19.10 3.88
CA ILE A 237 8.05 -18.91 2.44
C ILE A 237 9.45 -19.43 2.05
N PRO A 238 9.54 -20.43 1.16
CA PRO A 238 10.83 -20.91 0.68
C PRO A 238 11.65 -19.80 0.04
N ASP A 239 12.93 -19.72 0.44
CA ASP A 239 13.91 -18.78 -0.09
C ASP A 239 13.44 -17.32 -0.09
N ALA A 240 12.65 -16.91 0.91
CA ALA A 240 11.98 -15.60 0.94
C ALA A 240 12.90 -14.41 0.59
N GLY A 241 14.17 -14.45 1.01
CA GLY A 241 15.16 -13.40 0.71
C GLY A 241 15.57 -13.31 -0.76
N SER A 242 15.53 -14.40 -1.52
CA SER A 242 15.87 -14.44 -2.96
C SER A 242 14.68 -14.72 -3.87
N ASN A 243 13.48 -14.86 -3.32
CA ASN A 243 12.28 -15.17 -4.07
C ASN A 243 11.63 -13.87 -4.61
N PRO A 244 11.64 -13.62 -5.93
CA PRO A 244 11.16 -12.36 -6.52
C PRO A 244 9.64 -12.18 -6.42
N ARG A 245 8.88 -13.23 -6.11
CA ARG A 245 7.43 -13.13 -5.84
C ARG A 245 7.13 -12.49 -4.49
N VAL A 246 8.09 -12.43 -3.57
CA VAL A 246 7.85 -11.86 -2.24
C VAL A 246 8.84 -10.76 -1.88
N ASN A 247 10.07 -10.84 -2.39
CA ASN A 247 11.09 -9.81 -2.24
C ASN A 247 11.36 -9.13 -3.60
N PRO A 248 10.76 -7.96 -3.87
CA PRO A 248 10.90 -7.27 -5.16
C PRO A 248 12.35 -6.97 -5.56
N SER A 249 13.24 -6.70 -4.59
CA SER A 249 14.67 -6.45 -4.83
C SER A 249 15.39 -7.67 -5.43
N ALA A 250 14.87 -8.88 -5.26
CA ALA A 250 15.44 -10.09 -5.84
C ALA A 250 15.10 -10.28 -7.34
N ARG A 251 14.12 -9.53 -7.88
CA ARG A 251 13.74 -9.63 -9.29
C ARG A 251 14.83 -9.10 -10.21
N LEU A 252 15.37 -9.93 -11.10
CA LEU A 252 16.49 -9.54 -11.98
C LEU A 252 16.02 -8.80 -13.24
N ASN A 253 14.95 -9.27 -13.88
CA ASN A 253 14.42 -8.66 -15.09
C ASN A 253 13.20 -7.79 -14.76
N LEU A 254 13.32 -6.49 -15.03
CA LEU A 254 12.28 -5.48 -14.82
C LEU A 254 11.82 -4.82 -16.13
N GLU A 255 12.35 -5.23 -17.29
CA GLU A 255 12.05 -4.63 -18.59
C GLU A 255 10.56 -4.73 -18.96
N LEU A 256 9.88 -5.75 -18.42
CA LEU A 256 8.44 -5.98 -18.61
C LEU A 256 7.57 -5.28 -17.55
N SER A 257 8.15 -4.40 -16.73
CA SER A 257 7.36 -3.63 -15.77
C SER A 257 6.68 -2.45 -16.48
N PRO A 258 5.42 -2.15 -16.18
CA PRO A 258 4.70 -1.05 -16.82
C PRO A 258 5.18 0.31 -16.30
N PRO A 259 4.81 1.42 -16.97
CA PRO A 259 4.95 2.77 -16.44
C PRO A 259 4.55 2.85 -14.96
N THR A 260 5.41 3.46 -14.15
CA THR A 260 5.36 3.33 -12.70
C THR A 260 5.28 4.69 -12.02
N LEU A 261 4.30 4.88 -11.15
CA LEU A 261 4.32 5.91 -10.11
C LEU A 261 4.86 5.32 -8.80
N ILE A 262 5.86 5.95 -8.20
CA ILE A 262 6.35 5.64 -6.86
C ILE A 262 6.19 6.86 -5.95
N VAL A 263 5.38 6.73 -4.91
CA VAL A 263 5.17 7.76 -3.87
C VAL A 263 5.91 7.34 -2.62
N CYS A 264 6.93 8.08 -2.20
CA CYS A 264 7.71 7.82 -1.00
C CYS A 264 7.27 8.72 0.16
N ALA A 265 7.42 8.25 1.40
CA ALA A 265 7.35 9.09 2.60
C ALA A 265 8.77 9.47 3.07
N GLN A 266 8.99 10.72 3.47
CA GLN A 266 10.33 11.18 3.85
C GLN A 266 10.83 10.60 5.18
N LEU A 267 9.93 10.38 6.16
CA LEU A 267 10.26 9.90 7.50
C LEU A 267 9.93 8.40 7.63
N ASP A 268 10.53 7.59 6.77
CA ASP A 268 10.13 6.19 6.55
C ASP A 268 11.34 5.25 6.50
N PRO A 269 11.36 4.15 7.29
CA PRO A 269 12.43 3.15 7.20
C PRO A 269 12.62 2.59 5.78
N VAL A 270 11.57 2.46 4.97
CA VAL A 270 11.67 1.93 3.59
C VAL A 270 11.95 3.01 2.53
N ARG A 271 12.16 4.26 2.93
CA ARG A 271 12.41 5.39 2.01
C ARG A 271 13.47 5.06 0.97
N ASP A 272 14.67 4.69 1.41
CA ASP A 272 15.79 4.48 0.48
C ASP A 272 15.57 3.23 -0.37
N ALA A 273 14.88 2.21 0.15
CA ALA A 273 14.50 1.01 -0.62
C ALA A 273 13.50 1.34 -1.74
N CYS A 274 12.61 2.32 -1.54
CA CYS A 274 11.73 2.82 -2.58
C CYS A 274 12.52 3.53 -3.69
N LEU A 275 13.48 4.39 -3.29
CA LEU A 275 14.34 5.13 -4.22
C LEU A 275 15.27 4.20 -5.02
N GLU A 276 15.82 3.18 -4.37
CA GLU A 276 16.65 2.19 -5.03
C GLU A 276 15.83 1.37 -6.04
N PHE A 277 14.61 0.95 -5.66
CA PHE A 277 13.73 0.23 -6.56
C PHE A 277 13.30 1.09 -7.76
N ALA A 278 13.03 2.39 -7.56
CA ALA A 278 12.78 3.34 -8.63
C ALA A 278 13.96 3.42 -9.62
N ASN A 279 15.19 3.52 -9.10
CA ASN A 279 16.40 3.53 -9.92
C ASN A 279 16.62 2.21 -10.65
N LYS A 280 16.28 1.09 -10.02
CA LYS A 280 16.35 -0.24 -10.63
C LYS A 280 15.38 -0.36 -11.82
N LEU A 281 14.15 0.13 -11.69
CA LEU A 281 13.17 0.22 -12.78
C LEU A 281 13.66 1.12 -13.92
N ARG A 282 14.16 2.34 -13.61
CA ARG A 282 14.72 3.26 -14.61
C ARG A 282 15.89 2.64 -15.37
N SER A 283 16.76 1.91 -14.66
CA SER A 283 17.91 1.23 -15.27
C SER A 283 17.50 0.11 -16.23
N ALA A 284 16.30 -0.45 -16.06
CA ALA A 284 15.69 -1.41 -16.98
C ALA A 284 14.87 -0.75 -18.10
N GLY A 285 14.91 0.59 -18.23
CA GLY A 285 14.21 1.33 -19.27
C GLY A 285 12.73 1.65 -19.00
N VAL A 286 12.25 1.39 -17.78
CA VAL A 286 10.86 1.66 -17.38
C VAL A 286 10.67 3.17 -17.15
N GLU A 287 9.53 3.72 -17.61
CA GLU A 287 9.12 5.08 -17.28
C GLU A 287 8.71 5.15 -15.80
N VAL A 288 9.39 5.98 -15.01
CA VAL A 288 9.16 6.11 -13.57
C VAL A 288 8.92 7.56 -13.17
N LYS A 289 7.70 7.86 -12.69
CA LYS A 289 7.38 9.07 -11.93
C LYS A 289 7.62 8.79 -10.46
N GLU A 290 8.58 9.47 -9.85
CA GLU A 290 8.89 9.34 -8.42
C GLU A 290 8.52 10.64 -7.70
N VAL A 291 7.86 10.50 -6.55
CA VAL A 291 7.40 11.61 -5.74
C VAL A 291 7.79 11.34 -4.28
N MET A 292 8.40 12.32 -3.62
CA MET A 292 8.62 12.31 -2.18
C MET A 292 7.58 13.19 -1.50
N ILE A 293 6.86 12.65 -0.51
CA ILE A 293 6.01 13.45 0.36
C ILE A 293 6.79 13.79 1.62
N ASP A 294 7.11 15.07 1.77
CA ASP A 294 7.96 15.56 2.84
C ASP A 294 7.28 15.53 4.22
N ALA A 295 8.11 15.32 5.25
CA ALA A 295 7.78 15.46 6.66
C ALA A 295 6.68 14.54 7.22
N VAL A 296 6.33 13.48 6.47
CA VAL A 296 5.35 12.44 6.87
C VAL A 296 5.98 11.08 7.08
N PRO A 297 5.42 10.27 8.00
CA PRO A 297 5.86 8.91 8.23
C PRO A 297 5.15 7.92 7.30
N HIS A 298 5.66 6.69 7.28
CA HIS A 298 4.98 5.55 6.66
C HIS A 298 3.53 5.40 7.14
N GLY A 299 2.61 5.07 6.24
CA GLY A 299 1.18 4.87 6.54
C GLY A 299 0.32 6.14 6.51
N PHE A 300 0.89 7.32 6.23
CA PHE A 300 0.11 8.57 6.18
C PHE A 300 -1.05 8.53 5.16
N PHE A 301 -0.92 7.74 4.10
CA PHE A 301 -1.87 7.63 3.00
C PHE A 301 -3.20 6.97 3.41
N SER A 302 -3.18 6.06 4.40
CA SER A 302 -4.37 5.28 4.81
C SER A 302 -5.21 5.97 5.89
N VAL A 303 -4.73 7.07 6.47
CA VAL A 303 -5.45 7.81 7.53
C VAL A 303 -5.65 9.29 7.18
N PRO A 304 -6.36 9.57 6.06
CA PRO A 304 -6.52 10.93 5.56
C PRO A 304 -7.48 11.80 6.39
N GLY A 305 -8.08 11.26 7.47
CA GLY A 305 -8.73 12.06 8.50
C GLY A 305 -7.75 12.81 9.40
N ILE A 306 -6.53 12.28 9.57
CA ILE A 306 -5.41 12.94 10.24
C ILE A 306 -4.56 13.71 9.22
N PHE A 307 -4.09 13.04 8.18
CA PHE A 307 -3.22 13.64 7.15
C PHE A 307 -4.04 14.33 6.05
N LYS A 308 -4.82 15.35 6.41
CA LYS A 308 -5.77 15.99 5.49
C LYS A 308 -5.09 16.62 4.29
N THR A 309 -3.96 17.30 4.51
CA THR A 309 -3.20 17.98 3.47
C THR A 309 -2.22 17.03 2.80
N LYS A 310 -1.47 16.25 3.59
CA LYS A 310 -0.42 15.39 3.05
C LYS A 310 -0.93 14.15 2.33
N ALA A 311 -2.00 13.52 2.81
CA ALA A 311 -2.63 12.45 2.04
C ALA A 311 -3.30 13.00 0.77
N ALA A 312 -3.92 14.18 0.82
CA ALA A 312 -4.49 14.81 -0.38
C ALA A 312 -3.43 15.16 -1.44
N GLU A 313 -2.23 15.59 -1.01
CA GLU A 313 -1.06 15.79 -1.88
C GLU A 313 -0.68 14.49 -2.60
N ALA A 314 -0.60 13.37 -1.86
CA ALA A 314 -0.31 12.06 -2.45
C ALA A 314 -1.44 11.55 -3.37
N PHE A 315 -2.70 11.70 -2.96
CA PHE A 315 -3.86 11.31 -3.77
C PHE A 315 -3.88 12.05 -5.09
N LYS A 316 -3.57 13.36 -5.09
CA LYS A 316 -3.48 14.15 -6.31
C LYS A 316 -2.46 13.55 -7.28
N HIS A 317 -1.26 13.17 -6.81
CA HIS A 317 -0.25 12.56 -7.67
C HIS A 317 -0.69 11.22 -8.25
N VAL A 318 -1.36 10.38 -7.45
CA VAL A 318 -1.95 9.12 -7.92
C VAL A 318 -3.04 9.40 -8.95
N SER A 319 -3.97 10.31 -8.67
CA SER A 319 -5.07 10.61 -9.57
C SER A 319 -4.60 11.22 -10.90
N GLU A 320 -3.65 12.15 -10.87
CA GLU A 320 -3.04 12.70 -12.09
C GLU A 320 -2.32 11.64 -12.93
N PHE A 321 -1.70 10.65 -12.28
CA PHE A 321 -1.07 9.55 -12.98
C PHE A 321 -2.11 8.62 -13.62
N LEU A 322 -3.19 8.31 -12.91
CA LEU A 322 -4.28 7.48 -13.45
C LEU A 322 -4.98 8.16 -14.63
N GLN A 323 -5.10 9.48 -14.65
CA GLN A 323 -5.69 10.26 -15.75
C GLN A 323 -4.89 10.20 -17.07
N MET A 324 -3.68 9.65 -17.05
CA MET A 324 -2.87 9.44 -18.26
C MET A 324 -3.34 8.20 -19.05
N PHE A 325 -4.22 7.38 -18.48
CA PHE A 325 -4.66 6.07 -18.98
C PHE A 325 -6.18 6.00 -19.12
#